data_AF-A0A3M0ZRB4-F1
#
_entry.id   AF-A0A3M0ZRB4-F1
#
_cell.length_a   1.000
_cell.length_b   1.000
_cell.length_c   1.000
_cell.angle_alpha   90.00
_cell.angle_beta   90.00
_cell.angle_gamma   90.00
#
_symmetry.space_group_name_H-M   'P 1'
#
loop_
_entity.id
_entity.type
_entity.pdbx_description
1 polymer ?
#
loop_
_entity_poly.entity_id
_entity_poly.type
_entity_poly.pdbx_seq_one_letter_code
_entity_poly.pdbx_strand_id
1 'polypeptide(L)'
;MAGVNIFDLPKTKGSPERNLLMAIIERALLDLTGNNYEEAEAAREWLFEEVENPHLEPFTFQWICIQLDLDPKKALSKIVSLPRRGSSRSAPWHLRNRLQNIECDKEQHKYLRQAV
;
A
#
# COMPACT_ATOMS: atom_id res chain seq x y z
N MET A 1 -13.32 33.47 22.58
CA MET A 1 -12.95 32.66 21.40
C MET A 1 -11.52 32.18 21.63
N ALA A 2 -11.32 30.90 21.95
CA ALA A 2 -10.00 30.34 22.24
C ALA A 2 -9.78 29.10 21.37
N GLY A 3 -8.58 29.02 20.79
CA GLY A 3 -8.27 28.29 19.56
C GLY A 3 -8.48 26.79 19.62
N VAL A 4 -9.07 26.25 18.55
CA VAL A 4 -9.03 24.83 18.25
C VAL A 4 -7.58 24.47 17.91
N ASN A 5 -6.95 23.66 18.76
CA ASN A 5 -5.60 23.16 18.54
C ASN A 5 -5.62 22.21 17.35
N ILE A 6 -4.66 22.32 16.43
CA ILE A 6 -4.63 21.49 15.21
C ILE A 6 -4.40 19.99 15.52
N PHE A 7 -4.00 19.68 16.77
CA PHE A 7 -3.87 18.35 17.35
C PHE A 7 -5.19 17.76 17.88
N ASP A 8 -6.26 18.55 17.96
CA ASP A 8 -7.50 18.16 18.66
C ASP A 8 -8.62 17.69 17.71
N LEU A 9 -8.34 17.41 16.43
CA LEU A 9 -9.33 16.84 15.49
C LEU A 9 -8.86 15.51 14.87
N PRO A 10 -9.72 14.47 14.85
CA PRO A 10 -9.31 13.09 14.65
C PRO A 10 -9.06 12.77 13.17
N LYS A 11 -7.81 12.94 12.76
CA LYS A 11 -7.22 12.15 11.68
C LYS A 11 -6.09 11.38 12.34
N THR A 12 -6.33 10.11 12.64
CA THR A 12 -5.37 9.20 13.28
C THR A 12 -4.15 9.03 12.36
N LYS A 13 -3.25 10.01 12.35
CA LYS A 13 -1.89 9.84 11.88
C LYS A 13 -1.29 8.79 12.81
N GLY A 14 -0.78 7.69 12.26
CA GLY A 14 -0.08 6.69 13.05
C GLY A 14 1.04 7.34 13.87
N SER A 15 1.51 6.66 14.92
CA SER A 15 2.68 7.15 15.66
C SER A 15 3.86 7.38 14.71
N PRO A 16 4.80 8.29 15.03
CA PRO A 16 5.98 8.51 14.20
C PRO A 16 6.72 7.21 13.84
N GLU A 17 6.82 6.30 14.80
CA GLU A 17 7.40 4.97 14.64
C GLU A 17 6.61 4.17 13.60
N ARG A 18 5.29 4.10 13.72
CA ARG A 18 4.44 3.40 12.74
C ARG A 18 4.60 3.96 11.33
N ASN A 19 4.69 5.28 11.20
CA ASN A 19 4.87 5.93 9.90
C ASN A 19 6.25 5.62 9.30
N LEU A 20 7.31 5.59 10.12
CA LEU A 20 8.65 5.20 9.69
C LEU A 20 8.66 3.76 9.17
N LEU A 21 8.06 2.83 9.91
CA LEU A 21 7.96 1.43 9.52
C LEU A 21 7.20 1.23 8.20
N MET A 22 6.09 1.96 8.01
CA MET A 22 5.37 1.97 6.74
C MET A 22 6.25 2.50 5.59
N ALA A 23 6.99 3.60 5.82
CA ALA A 23 7.86 4.18 4.81
C ALA A 23 8.99 3.24 4.37
N ILE A 24 9.51 2.40 5.29
CA ILE A 24 10.51 1.38 4.96
C ILE A 24 9.92 0.35 3.98
N ILE A 25 8.72 -0.16 4.26
CA ILE A 25 8.03 -1.09 3.35
C ILE A 25 7.76 -0.41 2.00
N GLU A 26 7.24 0.82 2.00
CA GLU A 26 6.97 1.56 0.77
C GLU A 26 8.23 1.77 -0.08
N ARG A 27 9.36 2.08 0.54
CA ARG A 27 10.66 2.22 -0.15
C ARG A 27 11.08 0.91 -0.81
N ALA A 28 11.01 -0.21 -0.09
CA ALA A 28 11.33 -1.54 -0.63
C ALA A 28 10.42 -1.93 -1.80
N LEU A 29 9.13 -1.56 -1.76
CA LEU A 29 8.20 -1.79 -2.87
C LEU A 29 8.54 -0.94 -4.10
N LEU A 30 8.97 0.31 -3.89
CA LEU A 30 9.42 1.17 -4.97
C LEU A 30 10.70 0.65 -5.62
N ASP A 31 11.62 0.07 -4.85
CA ASP A 31 12.83 -0.59 -5.35
C ASP A 31 12.49 -1.86 -6.12
N LEU A 32 11.66 -2.74 -5.55
CA LEU A 32 11.24 -4.00 -6.19
C LEU A 32 10.54 -3.77 -7.54
N THR A 33 9.74 -2.70 -7.64
CA THR A 33 9.01 -2.34 -8.87
C THR A 33 9.78 -1.36 -9.76
N GLY A 34 10.97 -0.94 -9.34
CA GLY A 34 11.81 0.03 -10.05
C GLY A 34 12.43 -0.53 -11.33
N ASN A 35 13.20 0.33 -12.01
CA ASN A 35 13.94 -0.03 -13.23
C ASN A 35 15.40 -0.42 -12.94
N ASN A 36 15.91 -0.18 -11.73
CA ASN A 36 17.26 -0.56 -11.35
C ASN A 36 17.26 -2.02 -10.87
N TYR A 37 18.02 -2.87 -11.57
CA TYR A 37 18.09 -4.30 -11.27
C TYR A 37 18.72 -4.57 -9.89
N GLU A 38 19.79 -3.86 -9.54
CA GLU A 38 20.51 -4.08 -8.28
C GLU A 38 19.63 -3.72 -7.08
N GLU A 39 18.92 -2.59 -7.15
CA GLU A 39 17.95 -2.17 -6.12
C GLU A 39 16.79 -3.16 -6.01
N ALA A 40 16.28 -3.67 -7.14
CA ALA A 40 15.18 -4.62 -7.15
C ALA A 40 15.57 -5.98 -6.54
N GLU A 41 16.79 -6.46 -6.80
CA GLU A 41 17.29 -7.71 -6.21
C GLU A 41 17.59 -7.56 -4.73
N ALA A 42 18.19 -6.45 -4.29
CA ALA A 42 18.39 -6.17 -2.87
C ALA A 42 17.05 -6.07 -2.11
N ALA A 43 16.05 -5.42 -2.70
CA ALA A 43 14.70 -5.35 -2.12
C ALA A 43 14.03 -6.73 -2.08
N ARG A 44 14.24 -7.57 -3.10
CA ARG A 44 13.75 -8.96 -3.11
C ARG A 44 14.42 -9.76 -1.99
N GLU A 45 15.74 -9.70 -1.86
CA GLU A 45 16.46 -10.40 -0.80
C GLU A 45 15.92 -10.02 0.58
N TRP A 46 15.73 -8.73 0.85
CA TRP A 46 15.19 -8.25 2.13
C TRP A 46 13.71 -8.64 2.36
N LEU A 47 12.86 -8.63 1.33
CA LEU A 47 11.44 -8.99 1.46
C LEU A 47 11.23 -10.50 1.65
N PHE A 48 12.03 -11.32 0.97
CA PHE A 48 11.87 -12.77 0.94
C PHE A 48 12.91 -13.51 1.80
N GLU A 49 13.60 -12.79 2.67
CA GLU A 49 14.56 -13.36 3.62
C GLU A 49 13.89 -14.48 4.45
N GLU A 50 14.47 -15.68 4.37
CA GLU A 50 14.05 -16.82 5.18
C GLU A 50 14.57 -16.62 6.61
N VAL A 51 13.69 -16.14 7.49
CA VAL A 51 14.05 -16.00 8.90
C VAL A 51 13.92 -17.36 9.58
N GLU A 52 15.03 -18.08 9.70
CA GLU A 52 15.11 -19.37 10.41
C GLU A 52 14.90 -19.22 11.94
N ASN A 53 14.96 -18.00 12.47
CA ASN A 53 14.96 -17.74 13.91
C ASN A 53 13.77 -16.85 14.36
N PRO A 54 12.92 -17.30 15.30
CA PRO A 54 11.75 -16.54 15.75
C PRO A 54 12.08 -15.27 16.55
N HIS A 55 13.36 -15.03 16.87
CA HIS A 55 13.86 -13.76 17.40
C HIS A 55 14.08 -12.78 16.25
N LEU A 56 12.97 -12.29 15.70
CA LEU A 56 12.91 -11.34 14.60
C LEU A 56 13.93 -10.22 14.79
N GLU A 57 14.96 -10.20 13.94
CA GLU A 57 15.96 -9.14 14.00
C GLU A 57 15.29 -7.79 13.69
N PRO A 58 15.61 -6.71 14.44
CA PRO A 58 15.03 -5.40 14.20
C PRO A 58 15.19 -4.97 12.74
N PHE A 59 14.13 -4.37 12.20
CA PHE A 59 14.07 -3.89 10.80
C PHE A 59 14.10 -4.95 9.70
N THR A 60 14.03 -6.24 10.03
CA THR A 60 13.65 -7.25 9.02
C THR A 60 12.20 -7.06 8.58
N PHE A 61 11.85 -7.49 7.38
CA PHE A 61 10.48 -7.37 6.87
C PHE A 61 9.46 -8.02 7.82
N GLN A 62 9.77 -9.20 8.36
CA GLN A 62 8.90 -9.90 9.31
C GLN A 62 8.75 -9.12 10.62
N TRP A 63 9.85 -8.58 11.16
CA TRP A 63 9.82 -7.76 12.37
C TRP A 63 8.92 -6.53 12.17
N ILE A 64 9.09 -5.83 11.04
CA ILE A 64 8.30 -4.65 10.72
C ILE A 64 6.82 -5.01 10.59
N CYS A 65 6.48 -6.12 9.92
CA CYS A 65 5.09 -6.57 9.82
C CYS A 65 4.47 -6.79 11.20
N ILE A 66 5.21 -7.38 12.14
CA ILE A 66 4.72 -7.64 13.50
C ILE A 66 4.52 -6.33 14.27
N GLN A 67 5.45 -5.37 14.18
CA GLN A 67 5.27 -4.04 14.78
C GLN A 67 4.09 -3.26 14.18
N LEU A 68 3.69 -3.59 12.95
CA LEU A 68 2.57 -2.97 12.25
C LEU A 68 1.24 -3.70 12.43
N ASP A 69 1.20 -4.81 13.18
CA ASP A 69 0.08 -5.75 13.29
C ASP A 69 -0.36 -6.31 11.92
N LEU A 70 0.61 -6.62 11.06
CA LEU A 70 0.42 -7.24 9.76
C LEU A 70 0.88 -8.70 9.79
N ASP A 71 0.14 -9.57 9.11
CA ASP A 71 0.58 -10.94 8.82
C ASP A 71 1.61 -10.91 7.68
N PRO A 72 2.88 -11.28 7.94
CA PRO A 72 3.95 -11.21 6.94
C PRO A 72 3.63 -12.00 5.67
N LYS A 73 2.97 -13.16 5.79
CA LYS A 73 2.64 -14.02 4.64
C LYS A 73 1.58 -13.37 3.76
N LYS A 74 0.56 -12.76 4.37
CA LYS A 74 -0.48 -12.01 3.63
C LYS A 74 0.08 -10.75 3.00
N ALA A 75 1.00 -10.06 3.68
CA ALA A 75 1.69 -8.90 3.13
C ALA A 75 2.51 -9.29 1.89
N LEU A 76 3.34 -10.33 1.97
CA LEU A 76 4.14 -10.82 0.82
C LEU A 76 3.28 -11.27 -0.35
N SER A 77 2.20 -12.02 -0.10
CA SER A 77 1.28 -12.44 -1.16
C SER A 77 0.72 -11.24 -1.94
N LYS A 78 0.36 -10.16 -1.24
CA LYS A 78 -0.08 -8.91 -1.89
C LYS A 78 1.06 -8.25 -2.67
N ILE A 79 2.26 -8.20 -2.11
CA ILE A 79 3.44 -7.59 -2.74
C ILE A 79 3.77 -8.30 -4.05
N VAL A 80 3.78 -9.64 -4.06
CA VAL A 80 4.03 -10.45 -5.27
C VAL A 80 2.97 -10.20 -6.35
N SER A 81 1.73 -9.91 -5.95
CA SER A 81 0.64 -9.60 -6.89
C SER A 81 0.72 -8.21 -7.52
N LEU A 82 1.63 -7.34 -7.04
CA LEU A 82 1.75 -5.99 -7.56
C LEU A 82 2.31 -6.02 -9.00
N PRO A 83 1.69 -5.25 -9.92
CA PRO A 83 2.21 -5.16 -11.27
C PRO A 83 3.58 -4.47 -11.25
N ARG A 84 4.53 -4.99 -12.04
CA ARG A 84 5.79 -4.28 -12.30
C ARG A 84 5.50 -2.91 -12.90
N ARG A 85 6.20 -1.88 -12.43
CA ARG A 85 6.09 -0.53 -12.98
C ARG A 85 6.42 -0.60 -14.48
N GLY A 86 5.57 0.00 -15.31
CA GLY A 86 5.73 -0.03 -16.77
C GLY A 86 5.12 -1.23 -17.51
N SER A 87 4.68 -2.30 -16.82
CA SER A 87 3.92 -3.40 -17.45
C SER A 87 2.53 -2.94 -17.94
N SER A 88 1.97 -1.92 -17.31
CA SER A 88 0.84 -1.15 -17.82
C SER A 88 1.26 0.30 -17.97
N ARG A 89 1.17 0.83 -19.20
CA ARG A 89 1.35 2.27 -19.50
C ARG A 89 0.21 3.13 -18.95
N SER A 90 -0.82 2.53 -18.33
CA SER A 90 -1.86 3.31 -17.66
C SER A 90 -1.35 3.78 -16.32
N ALA A 91 -0.97 5.05 -16.25
CA ALA A 91 -0.73 5.72 -14.99
C ALA A 91 -1.98 5.61 -14.09
N PRO A 92 -1.84 5.42 -12.76
CA PRO A 92 -2.97 5.18 -11.85
C PRO A 92 -4.09 6.23 -11.92
N TRP A 93 -3.80 7.46 -12.35
CA TRP A 93 -4.79 8.52 -12.51
C TRP A 93 -5.74 8.31 -13.71
N HIS A 94 -5.40 7.48 -14.69
CA HIS A 94 -6.33 7.08 -15.76
C HIS A 94 -7.42 6.11 -15.27
N LEU A 95 -7.23 5.41 -14.16
CA LEU A 95 -8.25 4.53 -13.57
C LEU A 95 -9.33 5.33 -12.84
N ARG A 96 -8.99 6.53 -12.32
CA ARG A 96 -9.93 7.40 -11.61
C ARG A 96 -11.08 7.86 -12.51
N ASN A 97 -10.79 8.23 -13.74
CA ASN A 97 -11.80 8.66 -14.72
C ASN A 97 -12.64 7.48 -15.24
N ARG A 98 -12.10 6.26 -15.25
CA ARG A 98 -12.82 5.07 -15.73
C ARG A 98 -13.81 4.53 -14.70
N LEU A 99 -13.51 4.66 -13.39
CA LEU A 99 -14.42 4.26 -12.32
C LEU A 99 -15.57 5.25 -12.10
N GLN A 100 -15.32 6.56 -12.26
CA GLN A 100 -16.37 7.58 -12.18
C GLN A 100 -17.45 7.42 -13.28
N ASN A 101 -17.05 7.00 -14.48
CA ASN A 101 -17.99 6.80 -15.58
C ASN A 101 -18.84 5.53 -15.41
N ILE A 102 -18.34 4.50 -14.70
CA ILE A 102 -19.10 3.26 -14.45
C ILE A 102 -20.15 3.45 -13.34
N GLU A 103 -19.90 4.34 -12.37
CA GLU A 103 -20.91 4.69 -11.35
C GLU A 103 -22.03 5.55 -11.93
N CYS A 104 -21.72 6.46 -12.86
CA CYS A 104 -22.73 7.31 -13.52
C CYS A 104 -23.73 6.51 -14.39
N ASP A 105 -23.24 5.51 -15.14
CA ASP A 105 -24.10 4.66 -16.00
C ASP A 105 -25.03 3.74 -15.20
N LYS A 106 -24.58 3.26 -14.02
CA LYS A 106 -25.39 2.38 -13.17
C LYS A 106 -26.53 3.11 -12.47
N GLU A 107 -26.30 4.38 -12.08
CA GLU A 107 -27.34 5.25 -11.53
C GLU A 107 -28.42 5.54 -12.59
N GLN A 108 -28.05 5.88 -13.83
CA GLN A 108 -29.01 6.18 -14.90
C GLN A 108 -29.93 5.00 -15.25
N HIS A 109 -29.39 3.77 -15.25
CA HIS A 109 -30.19 2.57 -15.52
C HIS A 109 -31.13 2.15 -14.37
N LYS A 110 -30.89 2.62 -13.13
CA LYS A 110 -31.76 2.35 -11.98
C LYS A 110 -33.04 3.21 -12.04
N TYR A 111 -32.91 4.47 -12.45
CA TYR A 111 -34.06 5.39 -12.56
C TYR A 111 -35.00 5.05 -13.72
N LEU A 112 -34.50 4.47 -14.81
CA LEU A 112 -35.32 4.06 -15.97
C LEU A 112 -36.16 2.78 -15.74
N ARG A 113 -35.85 1.97 -14.71
CA ARG A 113 -36.61 0.74 -14.38
C ARG A 113 -37.70 0.93 -13.33
N GLN A 114 -37.81 2.13 -12.74
CA GLN A 114 -38.87 2.48 -11.78
C GLN A 114 -40.02 3.29 -12.41
N ALA A 115 -39.95 3.57 -13.72
CA ALA A 115 -40.92 4.37 -14.45
C ALA A 115 -41.77 3.57 -15.46
N VAL A 116 -41.89 2.24 -15.27
CA VAL A 116 -42.80 1.36 -16.03
C VAL A 116 -43.69 0.62 -15.06
#